data_AF-A0A6I6LCX7-F1
#
_entry.id   AF-A0A6I6LCX7-F1
#
_cell.length_a   1.000
_cell.length_b   1.000
_cell.length_c   1.000
_cell.angle_alpha   90.00
_cell.angle_beta   90.00
_cell.angle_gamma   90.00
#
_symmetry.space_group_name_H-M   'P 1'
#
loop_
_entity.id
_entity.type
_entity.pdbx_description
1 polymer ?
#
loop_
_entity_poly.entity_id
_entity_poly.type
_entity_poly.pdbx_seq_one_letter_code
_entity_poly.pdbx_strand_id
1 'polypeptide(L)'
;MTASDTPKTAPDNREQADEDTQAQTVAGEAMTHSQAPNLSGEDSEHGGTPNPAQIIPDDTQDVVDHMEQMERSGQIDMDAYRGERSDDDEPGMLGEDGMEPGDLDEHGHARRDADDAI
;
A
#
# COMPACT_ATOMS: atom_id res chain seq x y z
N MET A 1 -23.72 22.54 -50.01
CA MET A 1 -23.97 22.22 -48.60
C MET A 1 -22.63 21.98 -47.94
N THR A 2 -22.06 23.00 -47.32
CA THR A 2 -20.78 22.93 -46.61
C THR A 2 -21.05 22.41 -45.21
N ALA A 3 -20.79 21.12 -44.98
CA ALA A 3 -20.78 20.59 -43.62
C ALA A 3 -19.56 21.19 -42.91
N SER A 4 -19.82 22.07 -41.95
CA SER A 4 -18.82 22.65 -41.07
C SER A 4 -18.17 21.53 -40.26
N ASP A 5 -17.01 21.06 -40.70
CA ASP A 5 -16.13 20.20 -39.92
C ASP A 5 -15.46 21.05 -38.83
N THR A 6 -16.23 21.35 -37.79
CA THR A 6 -15.69 21.93 -36.57
C THR A 6 -15.02 20.80 -35.80
N PRO A 7 -13.69 20.83 -35.57
CA PRO A 7 -13.05 19.79 -34.78
C PRO A 7 -13.71 19.79 -33.41
N LYS A 8 -14.32 18.66 -33.05
CA LYS A 8 -14.87 18.44 -31.72
C LYS A 8 -13.69 18.50 -30.75
N THR A 9 -13.49 19.66 -30.13
CA THR A 9 -12.50 19.80 -29.05
C THR A 9 -12.92 18.80 -27.98
N ALA A 10 -12.12 17.73 -27.82
CA ALA A 10 -12.28 16.83 -26.68
C ALA A 10 -12.18 17.67 -25.40
N PRO A 11 -12.93 17.36 -24.33
CA PRO A 11 -12.76 18.06 -23.07
C PRO A 11 -11.29 17.98 -22.65
N ASP A 12 -10.67 19.14 -22.41
CA ASP A 12 -9.29 19.25 -21.94
C ASP A 12 -9.25 18.75 -20.49
N ASN A 13 -8.90 17.47 -20.33
CA ASN A 13 -8.78 16.83 -19.04
C ASN A 13 -7.34 17.04 -18.56
N ARG A 14 -7.14 17.92 -17.58
CA ARG A 14 -5.80 18.27 -17.08
C ARG A 14 -5.09 17.03 -16.54
N GLU A 15 -5.84 16.11 -15.94
CA GLU A 15 -5.36 14.85 -15.41
C GLU A 15 -4.92 13.86 -16.51
N GLN A 16 -5.35 14.04 -17.77
CA GLN A 16 -4.80 13.28 -18.92
C GLN A 16 -3.55 13.92 -19.53
N ALA A 17 -3.39 15.24 -19.34
CA ALA A 17 -2.21 15.99 -19.79
C ALA A 17 -1.05 15.96 -18.79
N ASP A 18 -1.31 15.50 -17.57
CA ASP A 18 -0.32 15.30 -16.52
C ASP A 18 0.39 13.96 -16.74
N GLU A 19 1.53 14.00 -17.46
CA GLU A 19 2.33 12.81 -17.82
C GLU A 19 3.13 12.27 -16.62
N ASP A 20 3.59 13.16 -15.74
CA ASP A 20 4.50 12.84 -14.64
C ASP A 20 3.82 11.99 -13.56
N THR A 21 2.50 12.16 -13.38
CA THR A 21 1.71 11.41 -12.39
C THR A 21 1.15 10.08 -12.93
N GLN A 22 1.39 9.76 -14.20
CA GLN A 22 0.86 8.53 -14.79
C GLN A 22 1.62 7.30 -14.29
N ALA A 23 0.88 6.21 -14.05
CA ALA A 23 1.43 5.01 -13.43
C ALA A 23 2.67 4.46 -14.13
N GLN A 24 2.71 4.48 -15.46
CA GLN A 24 3.88 4.00 -16.22
C GLN A 24 5.10 4.92 -16.08
N THR A 25 4.89 6.22 -15.94
CA THR A 25 5.97 7.21 -15.75
C THR A 25 6.57 7.03 -14.36
N VAL A 26 5.72 6.97 -13.33
CA VAL A 26 6.12 6.72 -11.94
C VAL A 26 6.80 5.37 -11.79
N ALA A 27 6.27 4.30 -12.40
CA ALA A 27 6.89 2.97 -12.36
C ALA A 27 8.26 2.96 -13.06
N GLY A 28 8.40 3.65 -14.20
CA GLY A 28 9.66 3.79 -14.91
C GLY A 28 10.70 4.57 -14.11
N GLU A 29 10.29 5.65 -13.46
CA GLU A 29 11.15 6.44 -12.56
C GLU A 29 11.59 5.61 -11.35
N ALA A 30 10.65 4.93 -10.68
CA ALA A 30 10.93 4.08 -9.53
C ALA A 30 11.92 2.95 -9.87
N MET A 31 11.76 2.28 -11.02
CA MET A 31 12.71 1.25 -11.47
C MET A 31 14.09 1.82 -11.79
N THR A 32 14.17 3.06 -12.26
CA THR A 32 15.46 3.73 -12.51
C THR A 32 16.11 4.14 -11.19
N HIS A 33 15.31 4.58 -10.21
CA HIS A 33 15.75 4.98 -8.88
C HIS A 33 16.20 3.80 -8.01
N SER A 34 15.51 2.66 -8.06
CA SER A 34 15.89 1.47 -7.30
C SER A 34 17.21 0.84 -7.76
N GLN A 35 17.68 1.20 -8.95
CA GLN A 35 18.99 0.80 -9.46
C GLN A 35 20.13 1.75 -9.03
N ALA A 36 19.82 2.79 -8.26
CA ALA A 36 20.83 3.69 -7.70
C ALA A 36 21.54 3.01 -6.52
N PRO A 37 22.89 2.98 -6.50
CA PRO A 37 23.68 2.22 -5.52
C PRO A 37 23.58 2.71 -4.07
N ASN A 38 22.88 3.82 -3.80
CA ASN A 38 22.71 4.36 -2.45
C ASN A 38 21.28 4.17 -1.87
N LEU A 39 20.39 3.51 -2.62
CA LEU A 39 18.98 3.30 -2.21
C LEU A 39 18.64 1.83 -1.98
N SER A 40 19.53 0.93 -2.40
CA SER A 40 19.43 -0.46 -2.02
C SER A 40 19.79 -0.53 -0.53
N GLY A 41 18.85 -0.95 0.32
CA GLY A 41 19.06 -1.11 1.76
C GLY A 41 20.14 -2.16 2.11
N GLU A 42 20.84 -2.71 1.12
CA GLU A 42 21.88 -3.73 1.24
C GLU A 42 23.05 -3.34 2.16
N ASP A 43 23.31 -2.04 2.32
CA ASP A 43 24.34 -1.49 3.21
C ASP A 43 23.78 -0.85 4.50
N SER A 44 22.46 -0.95 4.74
CA SER A 44 21.85 -0.42 5.97
C SER A 44 22.05 -1.37 7.14
N GLU A 45 22.40 -0.82 8.30
CA GLU A 45 22.59 -1.57 9.55
C GLU A 45 21.63 -1.07 10.63
N HIS A 46 21.33 -1.92 11.61
CA HIS A 46 20.57 -1.55 12.79
C HIS A 46 21.12 -0.27 13.43
N GLY A 47 20.25 0.72 13.60
CA GLY A 47 20.61 2.05 14.06
C GLY A 47 20.77 2.14 15.56
N GLY A 48 21.99 2.37 16.04
CA GLY A 48 22.24 2.64 17.45
C GLY A 48 23.66 2.31 17.86
N THR A 49 24.19 3.04 18.84
CA THR A 49 25.39 2.60 19.56
C THR A 49 24.96 2.24 20.99
N PRO A 50 25.47 1.13 21.56
CA PRO A 50 25.12 0.74 22.92
C PRO A 50 25.42 1.91 23.87
N ASN A 51 24.37 2.50 24.43
CA ASN A 51 24.47 3.66 25.31
C ASN A 51 23.86 3.30 26.66
N PRO A 52 24.63 3.32 27.75
CA PRO A 52 24.12 2.98 29.08
C PRO A 52 23.01 3.92 29.59
N ALA A 53 22.79 5.06 28.93
CA ALA A 53 21.68 5.99 29.20
C ALA A 53 20.49 5.85 28.23
N GLN A 54 20.50 4.84 27.33
CA GLN A 54 19.40 4.63 26.41
C GLN A 54 18.13 4.19 27.15
N ILE A 55 17.01 4.78 26.74
CA ILE A 55 15.68 4.46 27.29
C ILE A 55 15.09 3.25 26.56
N ILE A 56 15.39 3.10 25.27
CA ILE A 56 14.96 2.00 24.43
C ILE A 56 16.01 0.90 24.52
N PRO A 57 15.66 -0.33 24.94
CA PRO A 57 16.59 -1.45 25.00
C PRO A 57 17.25 -1.77 23.64
N ASP A 58 18.52 -2.21 23.65
CA ASP A 58 19.28 -2.61 22.45
C ASP A 58 18.66 -3.81 21.70
N ASP A 59 17.76 -4.57 22.33
CA ASP A 59 17.03 -5.69 21.72
C ASP A 59 15.69 -5.26 21.09
N THR A 60 15.40 -3.97 21.03
CA THR A 60 14.20 -3.45 20.35
C THR A 60 14.44 -3.45 18.85
N GLN A 61 13.53 -4.08 18.12
CA GLN A 61 13.59 -4.15 16.66
C GLN A 61 13.42 -2.75 16.04
N ASP A 62 14.31 -2.37 15.13
CA ASP A 62 14.24 -1.12 14.39
C ASP A 62 13.66 -1.30 12.97
N VAL A 63 13.69 -0.23 12.16
CA VAL A 63 13.14 -0.28 10.80
C VAL A 63 13.97 -1.18 9.89
N VAL A 64 15.30 -1.20 10.05
CA VAL A 64 16.20 -2.03 9.24
C VAL A 64 15.97 -3.50 9.58
N ASP A 65 15.90 -3.84 10.86
CA ASP A 65 15.60 -5.20 11.32
C ASP A 65 14.25 -5.70 10.80
N HIS A 66 13.25 -4.82 10.77
CA HIS A 66 11.93 -5.16 10.26
C HIS A 66 11.95 -5.38 8.74
N MET A 67 12.69 -4.56 8.00
CA MET A 67 12.90 -4.76 6.56
C MET A 67 13.62 -6.07 6.24
N GLU A 68 14.69 -6.41 6.98
CA GLU A 68 15.38 -7.70 6.85
C GLU A 68 14.46 -8.88 7.18
N GLN A 69 13.60 -8.74 8.19
CA GLN A 69 12.61 -9.76 8.53
C GLN A 69 11.63 -10.00 7.38
N MET A 70 11.14 -8.93 6.75
CA MET A 70 10.25 -9.03 5.59
C MET A 70 10.96 -9.69 4.40
N GLU A 71 12.19 -9.30 4.10
CA GLU A 71 12.98 -9.90 3.01
C GLU A 71 13.21 -11.40 3.25
N ARG A 72 13.63 -11.77 4.47
CA ARG A 72 13.93 -13.15 4.83
C ARG A 72 12.69 -14.04 4.86
N SER A 73 11.56 -13.50 5.31
CA SER A 73 10.30 -14.23 5.38
C SER A 73 9.57 -14.29 4.03
N GLY A 74 9.83 -13.33 3.14
CA GLY A 74 9.08 -13.11 1.90
C GLY A 74 7.65 -12.63 2.14
N GLN A 75 7.29 -12.27 3.38
CA GLN A 75 5.99 -11.78 3.76
C GLN A 75 6.10 -10.30 4.13
N ILE A 76 5.37 -9.46 3.42
CA ILE A 76 5.30 -8.02 3.70
C ILE A 76 4.33 -7.82 4.87
N ASP A 77 4.71 -6.95 5.81
CA ASP A 77 3.82 -6.52 6.87
C ASP A 77 2.68 -5.65 6.28
N MET A 78 1.46 -6.16 6.35
CA MET A 78 0.26 -5.43 5.93
C MET A 78 -0.40 -4.69 7.09
N ASP A 79 0.20 -4.73 8.29
CA ASP A 79 -0.36 -4.11 9.50
C ASP A 79 -0.45 -2.59 9.39
N ALA A 80 0.35 -1.98 8.52
CA ALA A 80 0.22 -0.56 8.16
C ALA A 80 -1.18 -0.22 7.62
N TYR A 81 -1.85 -1.18 6.96
CA TYR A 81 -3.20 -1.03 6.41
C TYR A 81 -4.28 -1.60 7.33
N ARG A 82 -3.91 -2.15 8.49
CA ARG A 82 -4.87 -2.77 9.41
C ARG A 82 -5.80 -1.70 9.98
N GLY A 83 -7.08 -1.79 9.62
CA GLY A 83 -8.12 -0.87 10.07
C GLY A 83 -8.36 0.32 9.13
N GLU A 84 -7.64 0.41 8.01
CA GLU A 84 -8.07 1.26 6.91
C GLU A 84 -9.31 0.67 6.23
N ARG A 85 -10.10 1.56 5.61
CA ARG A 85 -11.29 1.14 4.86
C ARG A 85 -10.87 0.55 3.53
N SER A 86 -11.48 -0.57 3.19
CA SER A 86 -11.32 -1.25 1.91
C SER A 86 -12.15 -0.49 0.86
N ASP A 87 -11.59 0.61 0.32
CA ASP A 87 -12.27 1.51 -0.62
C ASP A 87 -12.10 1.10 -2.11
N ASP A 88 -11.16 0.18 -2.41
CA ASP A 88 -10.75 -0.20 -3.78
C ASP A 88 -11.16 -1.63 -4.20
N ASP A 89 -11.66 -2.45 -3.28
CA ASP A 89 -12.16 -3.80 -3.57
C ASP A 89 -13.68 -3.84 -3.66
N GLU A 90 -14.19 -4.73 -4.51
CA GLU A 90 -15.61 -5.06 -4.51
C GLU A 90 -15.97 -5.77 -3.20
N PRO A 91 -17.13 -5.48 -2.60
CA PRO A 91 -17.52 -6.05 -1.32
C PRO A 91 -17.47 -7.59 -1.36
N GLY A 92 -16.76 -8.19 -0.39
CA GLY A 92 -16.65 -9.65 -0.22
C GLY A 92 -15.47 -10.32 -0.92
N MET A 93 -14.61 -9.58 -1.63
CA MET A 93 -13.44 -10.15 -2.35
C MET A 93 -12.36 -10.74 -1.42
N LEU A 94 -12.30 -10.28 -0.17
CA LEU A 94 -11.38 -10.76 0.86
C LEU A 94 -11.95 -11.90 1.73
N GLY A 95 -13.17 -12.38 1.43
CA GLY A 95 -13.86 -13.38 2.25
C GLY A 95 -14.34 -12.83 3.59
N GLU A 96 -14.80 -13.71 4.49
CA GLU A 96 -15.35 -13.32 5.81
C GLU A 96 -14.35 -12.51 6.65
N ASP A 97 -13.05 -12.84 6.53
CA ASP A 97 -11.93 -12.17 7.20
C ASP A 97 -11.65 -10.75 6.70
N GLY A 98 -12.26 -10.34 5.57
CA GLY A 98 -12.15 -8.99 5.02
C GLY A 98 -13.34 -8.06 5.25
N MET A 99 -14.47 -8.56 5.75
CA MET A 99 -15.67 -7.75 6.04
C MET A 99 -15.44 -6.60 7.06
N GLU A 100 -15.90 -5.38 6.84
CA GLU A 100 -15.84 -4.36 7.90
C GLU A 100 -16.96 -4.51 8.94
N PRO A 101 -16.77 -4.04 10.18
CA PRO A 101 -17.85 -3.97 11.15
C PRO A 101 -18.97 -3.05 10.65
N GLY A 102 -20.09 -3.65 10.24
CA GLY A 102 -21.23 -2.96 9.62
C GLY A 102 -21.50 -3.39 8.18
N ASP A 103 -20.58 -4.12 7.58
CA ASP A 103 -20.76 -4.69 6.24
C ASP A 103 -21.70 -5.90 6.24
N LEU A 104 -22.37 -6.08 5.11
CA LEU A 104 -23.29 -7.18 4.86
C LEU A 104 -22.72 -8.03 3.72
N ASP A 105 -22.69 -9.36 3.89
CA ASP A 105 -22.33 -10.27 2.81
C ASP A 105 -23.35 -10.18 1.64
N GLU A 106 -23.05 -10.88 0.54
CA GLU A 106 -23.95 -10.97 -0.62
C GLU A 106 -25.35 -11.52 -0.30
N HIS A 107 -25.53 -12.09 0.90
CA HIS A 107 -26.77 -12.66 1.41
C HIS A 107 -27.42 -11.79 2.52
N GLY A 108 -26.84 -10.63 2.85
CA GLY A 108 -27.35 -9.70 3.84
C GLY A 108 -27.02 -10.06 5.29
N HIS A 109 -26.04 -10.92 5.53
CA HIS A 109 -25.58 -11.32 6.87
C HIS A 109 -24.34 -10.52 7.27
N ALA A 110 -24.35 -9.99 8.50
CA ALA A 110 -23.14 -9.47 9.12
C ALA A 110 -22.19 -10.63 9.48
N ARG A 111 -20.90 -10.32 9.69
CA ARG A 111 -19.93 -11.27 10.25
C ARG A 111 -20.57 -12.03 11.41
N ARG A 112 -20.49 -13.36 11.40
CA ARG A 112 -20.89 -14.14 12.56
C ARG A 112 -19.80 -13.96 13.61
N ASP A 113 -20.05 -13.09 14.58
CA ASP A 113 -19.24 -13.07 15.79
C ASP A 113 -19.23 -14.49 16.36
N ALA A 114 -18.03 -15.04 16.57
CA ALA A 114 -17.82 -16.40 17.05
C ALA A 114 -18.34 -16.63 18.50
N ASP A 115 -19.10 -15.69 19.05
CA ASP A 115 -19.58 -15.64 20.42
C ASP A 115 -21.01 -16.19 20.61
N ASP A 116 -21.72 -16.60 19.55
CA ASP A 116 -23.11 -17.13 19.65
C ASP A 116 -23.19 -18.67 19.66
N ALA A 117 -22.11 -19.34 20.08
CA ALA A 117 -22.08 -20.80 20.30
C ALA A 117 -22.15 -21.15 21.80
N ILE A 118 -23.35 -21.04 22.41
CA ILE A 118 -23.71 -21.75 23.66
C ILE A 118 -25.06 -22.43 23.50
#